data_AF-A0AAU4DK92-F1
#
_entry.id   AF-A0AAU4DK92-F1
#
_cell.length_a   1.000
_cell.length_b   1.000
_cell.length_c   1.000
_cell.angle_alpha   90.00
_cell.angle_beta   90.00
_cell.angle_gamma   90.00
#
_symmetry.space_group_name_H-M   'P 1'
#
loop_
_entity.id
_entity.type
_entity.pdbx_description
1 polymer ?
#
loop_
_entity_poly.entity_id
_entity_poly.type
_entity_poly.pdbx_seq_one_letter_code
_entity_poly.pdbx_strand_id
1 'polypeptide(L)'
;MSKTLKTAAIRLTSASALAVSVLTAVVATPAGASPLTDGISATARAENGNSYCAHGGYVGGPNQSSSCTGGTTRTHAWCADFAGWVWARNGVTGLGTLDDRAASFMDYGKKYGTLSQTPHVGDAVVYNYNGSDYADHVALVTGVNGDTVTITGGNQGGFPGHVSTNSTTSWRVGQAPWRQTISGYISPAGTSTPQYPNPGSLPAGTLVKSPNGPDVKVMISGSGIPVAASDVTPDKYDLSKIVLIDDSAFRALPSAPAAGTVVHDQAGGADRYVVIDNAALRIGGEDWIPGGYNTRADMGVPTAWLQAAAQRTVPTGTVVMDQSGTDPARYVMVDGAALHISGAEWTADEYNTQMLMGVPGEWLKGAVAKTVPTGTVIMDQSGNDPARYVMLNGAAVHISASEWTANGYDTRSLMGVPGEWLGSTTARQVANGTIVKDASGADASVYVMAGGVAVPLTYADFTGLGYDKRPLEGAPGEWLKSAAAKAAPADGTMLLSPESNTVWQVTGGKKKALTADAFGPGKLSFNDVVSVPTAFTAKFPTVTA
;
A
#
# COMPACT_ATOMS: atom_id res chain seq x y z
N MET A 1 -55.39 -20.01 -9.20
CA MET A 1 -56.13 -20.59 -8.06
C MET A 1 -55.12 -20.99 -6.99
N SER A 2 -55.21 -20.33 -5.83
CA SER A 2 -54.32 -20.46 -4.67
C SER A 2 -54.35 -21.84 -4.01
N LYS A 3 -53.24 -22.25 -3.37
CA LYS A 3 -53.17 -22.43 -1.90
C LYS A 3 -51.75 -22.80 -1.43
N THR A 4 -51.13 -21.78 -0.82
CA THR A 4 -50.31 -21.74 0.40
C THR A 4 -49.97 -23.05 1.12
N LEU A 5 -48.67 -23.30 1.31
CA LEU A 5 -48.12 -24.22 2.32
C LEU A 5 -47.61 -23.40 3.52
N LYS A 6 -48.15 -23.68 4.71
CA LYS A 6 -47.74 -23.12 6.00
C LYS A 6 -46.68 -24.01 6.63
N THR A 7 -45.53 -23.45 6.99
CA THR A 7 -44.50 -24.12 7.79
C THR A 7 -44.79 -23.92 9.27
N ALA A 8 -45.03 -25.01 10.00
CA ALA A 8 -45.25 -25.03 11.43
C ALA A 8 -43.91 -25.12 12.19
N ALA A 9 -43.74 -24.28 13.21
CA ALA A 9 -42.64 -24.31 14.14
C ALA A 9 -42.83 -25.43 15.17
N ILE A 10 -41.83 -26.30 15.32
CA ILE A 10 -41.78 -27.32 16.37
C ILE A 10 -40.86 -26.80 17.48
N ARG A 11 -41.45 -26.46 18.63
CA ARG A 11 -40.76 -26.41 19.92
C ARG A 11 -40.88 -27.79 20.55
N LEU A 12 -39.75 -28.44 20.83
CA LEU A 12 -39.72 -29.60 21.73
C LEU A 12 -38.83 -29.26 22.93
N THR A 13 -39.48 -29.11 24.08
CA THR A 13 -38.86 -29.21 25.41
C THR A 13 -38.67 -30.69 25.74
N SER A 14 -37.49 -31.10 26.17
CA SER A 14 -37.27 -32.41 26.79
C SER A 14 -36.19 -32.29 27.85
N ALA A 15 -36.62 -32.34 29.10
CA ALA A 15 -35.77 -32.59 30.26
C ALA A 15 -35.46 -34.09 30.31
N SER A 16 -34.20 -34.44 30.52
CA SER A 16 -33.79 -35.81 30.89
C SER A 16 -32.60 -35.70 31.83
N ALA A 17 -32.85 -36.04 33.09
CA ALA A 17 -31.83 -36.22 34.11
C ALA A 17 -31.10 -37.55 33.85
N LEU A 18 -29.79 -37.47 33.65
CA LEU A 18 -28.88 -38.61 33.69
C LEU A 18 -27.77 -38.29 34.69
N ALA A 19 -27.73 -39.08 35.77
CA ALA A 19 -26.64 -39.10 36.71
C ALA A 19 -25.39 -39.63 36.02
N VAL A 20 -24.34 -38.80 35.91
CA VAL A 20 -23.03 -39.21 35.42
C VAL A 20 -22.08 -39.23 36.61
N SER A 21 -21.62 -40.44 36.92
CA SER A 21 -20.54 -40.71 37.87
C SER A 21 -19.30 -39.91 37.49
N VAL A 22 -18.84 -39.03 38.38
CA VAL A 22 -17.58 -38.29 38.21
C VAL A 22 -16.42 -39.27 38.38
N LEU A 23 -15.93 -39.80 37.26
CA LEU A 23 -14.62 -40.45 37.20
C LEU A 23 -13.59 -39.32 37.09
N THR A 24 -12.83 -39.07 38.16
CA THR A 24 -11.66 -38.19 38.13
C THR A 24 -10.55 -38.82 37.30
N ALA A 25 -10.65 -38.66 35.97
CA ALA A 25 -9.50 -38.83 35.10
C ALA A 25 -8.53 -37.68 35.41
N VAL A 26 -7.38 -38.00 36.01
CA VAL A 26 -6.21 -37.13 35.99
C VAL A 26 -5.76 -37.05 34.54
N VAL A 27 -6.32 -36.09 33.79
CA VAL A 27 -5.79 -35.72 32.49
C VAL A 27 -4.47 -35.04 32.80
N ALA A 28 -3.35 -35.73 32.57
CA ALA A 28 -2.06 -35.07 32.50
C ALA A 28 -2.19 -34.00 31.41
N THR A 29 -2.21 -32.74 31.82
CA THR A 29 -2.08 -31.62 30.89
C THR A 29 -0.81 -31.85 30.07
N PRO A 30 -0.87 -31.83 28.73
CA PRO A 30 0.36 -31.81 27.95
C PRO A 30 1.20 -30.63 28.45
N ALA A 31 2.49 -30.87 28.70
CA ALA A 31 3.42 -29.83 29.09
C ALA A 31 3.32 -28.69 28.07
N GLY A 32 2.74 -27.56 28.47
CA GLY A 32 2.61 -26.39 27.60
C GLY A 32 3.98 -25.89 27.22
N ALA A 33 4.23 -25.72 25.93
CA ALA A 33 5.42 -25.02 25.45
C ALA A 33 5.46 -23.62 26.07
N SER A 34 6.65 -23.19 26.48
CA SER A 34 6.83 -21.84 27.04
C SER A 34 6.71 -20.81 25.91
N PRO A 35 6.05 -19.66 26.12
CA PRO A 35 6.05 -18.55 25.15
C PRO A 35 7.46 -18.15 24.67
N LEU A 36 8.48 -18.35 25.52
CA LEU A 36 9.89 -18.16 25.17
C LEU A 36 10.35 -19.09 24.05
N THR A 37 10.06 -20.38 24.18
CA THR A 37 10.56 -21.41 23.24
C THR A 37 9.87 -21.30 21.89
N ASP A 38 8.59 -20.94 21.89
CA ASP A 38 7.82 -20.69 20.66
C ASP A 38 8.32 -19.42 19.95
N GLY A 39 8.62 -18.36 20.70
CA GLY A 39 9.22 -17.13 20.16
C GLY A 39 10.59 -17.37 19.52
N ILE A 40 11.47 -18.14 20.18
CA ILE A 40 12.78 -18.51 19.65
C ILE A 40 12.63 -19.28 18.33
N SER A 41 11.73 -20.27 18.29
CA SER A 41 11.46 -21.05 17.08
C SER A 41 10.95 -20.20 15.93
N ALA A 42 9.94 -19.36 16.18
CA ALA A 42 9.36 -18.48 15.17
C ALA A 42 10.38 -17.47 14.64
N THR A 43 11.16 -16.85 15.53
CA THR A 43 12.20 -15.88 15.19
C THR A 43 13.28 -16.52 14.31
N ALA A 44 13.79 -17.70 14.69
CA ALA A 44 14.81 -18.38 13.90
C ALA A 44 14.30 -18.78 12.51
N ARG A 45 13.09 -19.34 12.41
CA ARG A 45 12.52 -19.81 11.13
C ARG A 45 12.18 -18.68 10.17
N ALA A 46 11.81 -17.51 10.69
CA ALA A 46 11.53 -16.32 9.88
C ALA A 46 12.76 -15.81 9.10
N GLU A 47 13.96 -16.21 9.53
CA GLU A 47 15.22 -15.80 8.90
C GLU A 47 15.70 -16.74 7.79
N ASN A 48 15.00 -17.85 7.51
CA ASN A 48 15.42 -18.79 6.46
C ASN A 48 15.68 -18.09 5.11
N GLY A 49 16.85 -18.36 4.53
CA GLY A 49 17.33 -17.76 3.28
C GLY A 49 18.14 -16.47 3.48
N ASN A 50 18.10 -15.85 4.66
CA ASN A 50 18.85 -14.63 4.92
C ASN A 50 20.36 -14.88 5.05
N SER A 51 21.15 -13.88 4.62
CA SER A 51 22.60 -13.89 4.69
C SER A 51 23.12 -13.18 5.94
N TYR A 52 24.43 -13.25 6.16
CA TYR A 52 25.13 -12.70 7.32
C TYR A 52 25.00 -11.17 7.51
N CYS A 53 24.51 -10.41 6.52
CA CYS A 53 24.27 -8.96 6.65
C CYS A 53 22.79 -8.59 6.77
N ALA A 54 21.89 -9.57 6.90
CA ALA A 54 20.50 -9.29 7.19
C ALA A 54 20.38 -8.47 8.49
N HIS A 55 19.48 -7.48 8.48
CA HIS A 55 19.27 -6.52 9.58
C HIS A 55 20.52 -5.69 9.95
N GLY A 56 21.50 -5.55 9.04
CA GLY A 56 22.79 -4.92 9.35
C GLY A 56 23.76 -5.84 10.09
N GLY A 57 23.43 -7.13 10.20
CA GLY A 57 24.15 -8.17 10.91
C GLY A 57 23.45 -8.63 12.19
N TYR A 58 23.62 -9.91 12.50
CA TYR A 58 23.17 -10.55 13.73
C TYR A 58 24.15 -10.23 14.88
N VAL A 59 23.62 -9.78 16.01
CA VAL A 59 24.35 -9.50 17.27
C VAL A 59 23.46 -9.91 18.45
N GLY A 60 23.93 -10.84 19.30
CA GLY A 60 23.13 -11.35 20.41
C GLY A 60 23.59 -10.92 21.81
N GLY A 61 24.89 -10.97 22.07
CA GLY A 61 25.47 -10.67 23.37
C GLY A 61 26.44 -9.48 23.34
N PRO A 62 26.79 -8.91 24.50
CA PRO A 62 27.74 -7.80 24.59
C PRO A 62 29.17 -8.19 24.17
N ASN A 63 29.49 -9.48 24.09
CA ASN A 63 30.78 -9.97 23.61
C ASN A 63 30.68 -10.60 22.20
N GLN A 64 29.52 -10.46 21.53
CA GLN A 64 29.37 -10.89 20.15
C GLN A 64 29.57 -9.70 19.21
N SER A 65 30.41 -9.90 18.18
CA SER A 65 30.54 -8.98 17.07
C SER A 65 29.43 -9.21 16.04
N SER A 66 29.22 -8.25 15.16
CA SER A 66 28.18 -8.36 14.13
C SER A 66 28.61 -9.35 13.07
N SER A 67 27.69 -10.25 12.68
CA SER A 67 27.89 -11.16 11.55
C SER A 67 28.18 -10.46 10.22
N CYS A 68 27.92 -9.14 10.14
CA CYS A 68 28.17 -8.32 8.95
C CYS A 68 29.53 -7.63 8.94
N THR A 69 30.22 -7.47 10.08
CA THR A 69 31.47 -6.68 10.19
C THR A 69 32.66 -7.50 10.67
N GLY A 70 33.56 -7.83 9.75
CA GLY A 70 34.91 -8.36 10.01
C GLY A 70 35.87 -7.85 8.93
N GLY A 71 36.79 -6.96 9.29
CA GLY A 71 37.74 -6.34 8.36
C GLY A 71 38.60 -7.36 7.61
N THR A 72 38.74 -7.13 6.30
CA THR A 72 39.52 -7.89 5.29
C THR A 72 38.84 -9.17 4.75
N THR A 73 38.28 -9.05 3.54
CA THR A 73 37.90 -10.06 2.52
C THR A 73 37.20 -11.38 2.89
N ARG A 74 36.91 -11.70 4.17
CA ARG A 74 36.12 -12.86 4.57
C ARG A 74 35.36 -12.58 5.88
N THR A 75 34.04 -12.73 5.87
CA THR A 75 33.21 -12.73 7.08
C THR A 75 33.64 -13.88 8.00
N HIS A 76 33.72 -13.65 9.31
CA HIS A 76 33.95 -14.76 10.25
C HIS A 76 32.76 -15.73 10.25
N ALA A 77 32.94 -16.89 10.87
CA ALA A 77 31.86 -17.86 10.99
C ALA A 77 30.80 -17.34 11.97
N TRP A 78 29.59 -17.08 11.49
CA TRP A 78 28.57 -16.30 12.21
C TRP A 78 27.42 -17.13 12.79
N CYS A 79 27.60 -18.45 12.92
CA CYS A 79 26.56 -19.33 13.47
C CYS A 79 26.18 -18.98 14.92
N ALA A 80 27.18 -18.58 15.74
CA ALA A 80 26.98 -18.14 17.11
C ALA A 80 26.28 -16.79 17.19
N ASP A 81 26.61 -15.85 16.30
CA ASP A 81 25.99 -14.52 16.25
C ASP A 81 24.49 -14.64 15.94
N PHE A 82 24.12 -15.49 14.98
CA PHE A 82 22.73 -15.80 14.67
C PHE A 82 21.99 -16.41 15.87
N ALA A 83 22.53 -17.49 16.45
CA ALA A 83 21.87 -18.17 17.57
C ALA A 83 21.72 -17.23 18.79
N GLY A 84 22.76 -16.44 19.07
CA GLY A 84 22.76 -15.46 20.14
C GLY A 84 21.76 -14.34 19.89
N TRP A 85 21.69 -13.82 18.65
CA TRP A 85 20.73 -12.80 18.26
C TRP A 85 19.28 -13.29 18.40
N VAL A 86 18.99 -14.54 18.03
CA VAL A 86 17.64 -15.10 18.22
C VAL A 86 17.32 -15.19 19.72
N TRP A 87 18.25 -15.66 20.54
CA TRP A 87 18.07 -15.71 22.00
C TRP A 87 17.88 -14.31 22.60
N ALA A 88 18.65 -13.32 22.15
CA ALA A 88 18.52 -11.92 22.54
C ALA A 88 17.14 -11.35 22.19
N ARG A 89 16.67 -11.59 20.96
CA ARG A 89 15.34 -11.16 20.50
C ARG A 89 14.20 -11.68 21.35
N ASN A 90 14.41 -12.82 22.01
CA ASN A 90 13.40 -13.51 22.79
C ASN A 90 13.62 -13.36 24.31
N GLY A 91 14.52 -12.48 24.75
CA GLY A 91 14.68 -12.12 26.16
C GLY A 91 15.36 -13.20 27.01
N VAL A 92 16.18 -14.06 26.40
CA VAL A 92 17.02 -15.02 27.13
C VAL A 92 18.04 -14.27 27.98
N THR A 93 18.16 -14.65 29.26
CA THR A 93 19.11 -14.00 30.18
C THR A 93 20.52 -14.60 30.06
N GLY A 94 21.53 -13.94 30.64
CA GLY A 94 22.87 -14.50 30.77
C GLY A 94 23.74 -14.46 29.51
N LEU A 95 23.32 -13.73 28.48
CA LEU A 95 23.97 -13.59 27.17
C LEU A 95 25.39 -13.01 27.22
N GLY A 96 25.78 -12.37 28.33
CA GLY A 96 27.19 -11.96 28.56
C GLY A 96 28.17 -13.13 28.68
N THR A 97 27.71 -14.37 28.62
CA THR A 97 28.54 -15.58 28.53
C THR A 97 28.78 -15.99 27.07
N LEU A 98 27.99 -15.45 26.13
CA LEU A 98 28.11 -15.75 24.70
C LEU A 98 29.13 -14.82 24.05
N ASP A 99 29.89 -15.38 23.10
CA ASP A 99 30.78 -14.68 22.19
C ASP A 99 30.64 -15.27 20.76
N ASP A 100 31.51 -14.85 19.83
CA ASP A 100 31.45 -15.27 18.42
C ASP A 100 31.73 -16.77 18.21
N ARG A 101 32.15 -17.50 19.25
CA ARG A 101 32.45 -18.93 19.20
C ARG A 101 31.21 -19.74 19.54
N ALA A 102 30.93 -20.78 18.75
CA ALA A 102 29.89 -21.77 19.05
C ALA A 102 30.08 -22.44 20.43
N ALA A 103 31.33 -22.59 20.87
CA ALA A 103 31.68 -23.15 22.18
C ALA A 103 31.12 -22.34 23.36
N SER A 104 30.89 -21.04 23.21
CA SER A 104 30.37 -20.19 24.29
C SER A 104 28.96 -20.61 24.75
N PHE A 105 28.20 -21.30 23.92
CA PHE A 105 26.93 -21.91 24.30
C PHE A 105 27.11 -23.08 25.26
N MET A 106 28.19 -23.88 25.14
CA MET A 106 28.51 -24.91 26.12
C MET A 106 28.90 -24.29 27.47
N ASP A 107 29.63 -23.17 27.45
CA ASP A 107 29.97 -22.43 28.67
C ASP A 107 28.74 -21.82 29.34
N TYR A 108 27.81 -21.29 28.55
CA TYR A 108 26.49 -20.89 29.02
C TYR A 108 25.76 -22.05 29.70
N GLY A 109 25.67 -23.22 29.03
CA GLY A 109 24.99 -24.40 29.57
C GLY A 109 25.60 -24.91 30.87
N LYS A 110 26.93 -24.92 30.98
CA LYS A 110 27.63 -25.28 32.23
C LYS A 110 27.37 -24.26 33.34
N LYS A 111 27.45 -22.96 33.02
CA LYS A 111 27.28 -21.88 33.99
C LYS A 111 25.88 -21.82 34.59
N TYR A 112 24.85 -22.01 33.76
CA TYR A 112 23.46 -21.93 34.18
C TYR A 112 22.81 -23.30 34.46
N GLY A 113 23.57 -24.40 34.35
CA GLY A 113 23.06 -25.75 34.59
C GLY A 113 21.99 -26.19 33.59
N THR A 114 22.02 -25.67 32.36
CA THR A 114 21.01 -25.92 31.31
C THR A 114 21.48 -26.88 30.22
N LEU A 115 22.63 -27.53 30.42
CA LEU A 115 23.13 -28.55 29.50
C LEU A 115 22.28 -29.83 29.59
N SER A 116 21.83 -30.30 28.44
CA SER A 116 20.93 -31.43 28.27
C SER A 116 21.45 -32.42 27.22
N GLN A 117 21.06 -33.68 27.36
CA GLN A 117 21.27 -34.74 26.38
C GLN A 117 20.07 -34.92 25.44
N THR A 118 18.95 -34.27 25.76
CA THR A 118 17.69 -34.34 25.01
C THR A 118 17.28 -32.96 24.50
N PRO A 119 16.86 -32.85 23.23
CA PRO A 119 16.47 -31.58 22.64
C PRO A 119 15.09 -31.13 23.12
N HIS A 120 14.96 -29.82 23.36
CA HIS A 120 13.70 -29.11 23.49
C HIS A 120 13.66 -27.95 22.50
N VAL A 121 12.45 -27.56 22.09
CA VAL A 121 12.28 -26.35 21.27
C VAL A 121 12.86 -25.15 22.03
N GLY A 122 13.65 -24.33 21.34
CA GLY A 122 14.35 -23.18 21.91
C GLY A 122 15.81 -23.47 22.33
N ASP A 123 16.20 -24.74 22.46
CA ASP A 123 17.58 -25.11 22.82
C ASP A 123 18.57 -24.72 21.72
N ALA A 124 19.79 -24.33 22.13
CA ALA A 124 20.94 -24.33 21.24
C ALA A 124 21.49 -25.75 21.13
N VAL A 125 21.83 -26.18 19.91
CA VAL A 125 22.51 -27.45 19.64
C VAL A 125 23.93 -27.16 19.19
N VAL A 126 24.90 -27.73 19.89
CA VAL A 126 26.34 -27.51 19.63
C VAL A 126 26.96 -28.76 19.02
N TYR A 127 27.82 -28.56 18.02
CA TYR A 127 28.44 -29.64 17.27
C TYR A 127 29.97 -29.66 17.39
N ASN A 128 30.53 -30.87 17.42
CA ASN A 128 31.98 -31.15 17.44
C ASN A 128 32.74 -30.35 18.51
N TYR A 129 32.14 -30.19 19.68
CA TYR A 129 32.80 -29.56 20.82
C TYR A 129 34.00 -30.38 21.29
N ASN A 130 35.16 -29.75 21.42
CA ASN A 130 36.41 -30.41 21.82
C ASN A 130 36.55 -30.62 23.34
N GLY A 131 35.54 -30.24 24.13
CA GLY A 131 35.57 -30.29 25.60
C GLY A 131 36.12 -29.02 26.27
N SER A 132 36.59 -28.04 25.50
CA SER A 132 37.22 -26.82 26.00
C SER A 132 36.62 -25.56 25.36
N ASP A 133 37.25 -25.00 24.33
CA ASP A 133 37.01 -23.65 23.83
C ASP A 133 36.61 -23.61 22.35
N TYR A 134 36.45 -24.79 21.73
CA TYR A 134 36.14 -24.91 20.32
C TYR A 134 34.97 -25.86 20.06
N ALA A 135 34.08 -25.42 19.17
CA ALA A 135 33.02 -26.20 18.54
C ALA A 135 32.88 -25.73 17.09
N ASP A 136 32.55 -26.65 16.19
CA ASP A 136 32.44 -26.35 14.76
C ASP A 136 31.23 -25.47 14.44
N HIS A 137 30.13 -25.69 15.17
CA HIS A 137 28.85 -25.08 14.84
C HIS A 137 27.89 -25.01 16.03
N VAL A 138 27.00 -24.03 15.99
CA VAL A 138 25.81 -23.95 16.85
C VAL A 138 24.60 -23.57 16.01
N ALA A 139 23.46 -24.18 16.32
CA ALA A 139 22.16 -23.88 15.73
C ALA A 139 21.07 -23.94 16.81
N LEU A 140 19.81 -23.70 16.44
CA LEU A 140 18.67 -23.70 17.36
C LEU A 140 17.68 -24.81 17.03
N VAL A 141 17.22 -25.53 18.04
CA VAL A 141 16.11 -26.48 17.92
C VAL A 141 14.82 -25.69 17.78
N THR A 142 14.18 -25.79 16.62
CA THR A 142 12.91 -25.07 16.33
C THR A 142 11.71 -26.01 16.26
N GLY A 143 11.91 -27.32 16.39
CA GLY A 143 10.82 -28.28 16.48
C GLY A 143 11.29 -29.62 17.03
N VAL A 144 10.44 -30.27 17.83
CA VAL A 144 10.59 -31.66 18.26
C VAL A 144 9.24 -32.34 18.06
N ASN A 145 9.20 -33.36 17.21
CA ASN A 145 7.98 -34.11 16.90
C ASN A 145 8.28 -35.60 16.79
N GLY A 146 7.91 -36.36 17.82
CA GLY A 146 8.30 -37.77 17.95
C GLY A 146 9.82 -37.93 17.89
N ASP A 147 10.30 -38.80 17.01
CA ASP A 147 11.73 -39.05 16.81
C ASP A 147 12.39 -38.06 15.83
N THR A 148 11.69 -37.00 15.41
CA THR A 148 12.23 -35.99 14.47
C THR A 148 12.49 -34.67 15.18
N VAL A 149 13.68 -34.12 14.98
CA VAL A 149 14.10 -32.81 15.50
C VAL A 149 14.39 -31.87 14.33
N THR A 150 13.78 -30.68 14.36
CA THR A 150 13.96 -29.61 13.38
C THR A 150 14.90 -28.55 13.95
N ILE A 151 15.91 -28.18 13.17
CA ILE A 151 17.01 -27.30 13.59
C ILE A 151 17.16 -26.18 12.56
N THR A 152 17.29 -24.95 13.05
CA THR A 152 17.50 -23.75 12.25
C THR A 152 18.78 -23.07 12.71
N GLY A 153 19.69 -22.76 11.80
CA GLY A 153 21.00 -22.20 12.13
C GLY A 153 21.50 -21.22 11.09
N GLY A 154 22.38 -20.31 11.50
CA GLY A 154 23.09 -19.38 10.61
C GLY A 154 24.36 -20.01 10.05
N ASN A 155 24.94 -19.39 9.03
CA ASN A 155 26.19 -19.82 8.39
C ASN A 155 26.16 -21.26 7.85
N GLN A 156 25.04 -21.69 7.29
CA GLN A 156 24.87 -23.01 6.67
C GLN A 156 25.01 -22.94 5.13
N GLY A 157 25.28 -24.08 4.49
CA GLY A 157 25.18 -24.21 3.02
C GLY A 157 26.40 -23.80 2.19
N GLY A 158 27.58 -23.66 2.78
CA GLY A 158 28.81 -23.24 2.07
C GLY A 158 28.92 -21.72 1.93
N PHE A 159 30.08 -21.21 1.49
CA PHE A 159 30.32 -19.76 1.46
C PHE A 159 29.63 -19.06 0.26
N PRO A 160 28.98 -17.90 0.44
CA PRO A 160 28.67 -17.24 1.72
C PRO A 160 27.46 -17.92 2.38
N GLY A 161 27.61 -18.38 3.63
CA GLY A 161 26.56 -19.13 4.31
C GLY A 161 25.25 -18.35 4.41
N HIS A 162 24.15 -19.05 4.68
CA HIS A 162 22.82 -18.48 4.91
C HIS A 162 22.14 -19.16 6.10
N VAL A 163 21.02 -18.60 6.56
CA VAL A 163 20.15 -19.26 7.53
C VAL A 163 19.35 -20.35 6.83
N SER A 164 19.36 -21.57 7.35
CA SER A 164 18.54 -22.67 6.79
C SER A 164 17.96 -23.56 7.89
N THR A 165 16.90 -24.29 7.55
CA THR A 165 16.20 -25.20 8.46
C THR A 165 16.23 -26.62 7.91
N ASN A 166 16.67 -27.57 8.73
CA ASN A 166 16.75 -28.99 8.37
C ASN A 166 16.17 -29.85 9.52
N SER A 167 15.67 -31.04 9.19
CA SER A 167 15.17 -31.99 10.18
C SER A 167 15.97 -33.29 10.16
N THR A 168 16.05 -33.96 11.30
CA THR A 168 16.78 -35.23 11.44
C THR A 168 16.14 -36.16 12.46
N THR A 169 16.31 -37.46 12.25
CA THR A 169 16.02 -38.51 13.24
C THR A 169 17.26 -38.95 14.02
N SER A 170 18.45 -38.49 13.61
CA SER A 170 19.73 -38.71 14.28
C SER A 170 20.05 -37.54 15.22
N TRP A 171 19.27 -37.41 16.29
CA TRP A 171 19.34 -36.26 17.21
C TRP A 171 20.02 -36.58 18.55
N ARG A 172 20.41 -37.82 18.82
CA ARG A 172 21.03 -38.14 20.12
C ARG A 172 22.44 -37.55 20.19
N VAL A 173 22.83 -37.07 21.37
CA VAL A 173 24.23 -36.66 21.61
C VAL A 173 25.17 -37.82 21.24
N GLY A 174 26.25 -37.51 20.53
CA GLY A 174 27.16 -38.49 19.93
C GLY A 174 26.78 -38.95 18.51
N GLN A 175 25.59 -38.63 18.00
CA GLN A 175 25.21 -38.88 16.61
C GLN A 175 25.59 -37.71 15.69
N ALA A 176 25.74 -37.98 14.39
CA ALA A 176 26.25 -37.02 13.42
C ALA A 176 25.30 -36.80 12.21
N PRO A 177 24.15 -36.13 12.38
CA PRO A 177 23.11 -35.99 11.34
C PRO A 177 23.59 -35.31 10.05
N TRP A 178 24.65 -34.51 10.12
CA TRP A 178 25.27 -33.83 8.97
C TRP A 178 26.79 -33.94 8.97
N ARG A 179 27.32 -35.11 9.36
CA ARG A 179 28.77 -35.36 9.56
C ARG A 179 29.40 -34.52 10.67
N GLN A 180 28.58 -33.84 11.46
CA GLN A 180 28.99 -33.14 12.67
C GLN A 180 28.33 -33.78 13.86
N THR A 181 29.13 -34.18 14.84
CA THR A 181 28.69 -34.89 16.04
C THR A 181 28.00 -33.92 16.99
N ILE A 182 26.77 -34.22 17.39
CA ILE A 182 26.06 -33.44 18.40
C ILE A 182 26.78 -33.62 19.74
N SER A 183 27.21 -32.52 20.34
CA SER A 183 27.93 -32.49 21.61
C SER A 183 27.04 -32.19 22.81
N GLY A 184 25.90 -31.53 22.58
CA GLY A 184 24.93 -31.23 23.63
C GLY A 184 23.83 -30.28 23.17
N TYR A 185 22.79 -30.22 23.98
CA TYR A 185 21.69 -29.26 23.89
C TYR A 185 21.74 -28.30 25.08
N ILE A 186 21.49 -27.02 24.86
CA ILE A 186 21.57 -26.00 25.90
C ILE A 186 20.26 -25.24 25.93
N SER A 187 19.50 -25.41 27.00
CA SER A 187 18.27 -24.64 27.20
C SER A 187 18.58 -23.19 27.61
N PRO A 188 17.77 -22.21 27.18
CA PRO A 188 17.91 -20.84 27.64
C PRO A 188 17.57 -20.73 29.14
N ALA A 189 18.42 -20.05 29.90
CA ALA A 189 18.22 -19.83 31.33
C ALA A 189 17.26 -18.66 31.58
N GLY A 190 16.11 -18.94 32.23
CA GLY A 190 15.16 -17.97 32.79
C GLY A 190 14.53 -16.97 31.81
N THR A 191 13.32 -16.50 32.12
CA THR A 191 12.70 -15.36 31.44
C THR A 191 12.79 -14.14 32.34
N SER A 192 13.51 -13.10 31.92
CA SER A 192 13.02 -11.76 32.18
C SER A 192 12.31 -11.34 30.90
N THR A 193 11.02 -11.70 30.73
CA THR A 193 10.23 -11.06 29.68
C THR A 193 10.27 -9.57 30.01
N PRO A 194 10.94 -8.74 29.19
CA PRO A 194 11.00 -7.33 29.51
C PRO A 194 9.58 -6.80 29.48
N GLN A 195 9.12 -6.23 30.59
CA GLN A 195 7.78 -5.65 30.62
C GLN A 195 7.82 -4.34 29.84
N TYR A 196 7.30 -4.37 28.62
CA TYR A 196 7.17 -3.19 27.79
C TYR A 196 5.85 -2.46 28.10
N PRO A 197 5.84 -1.11 28.05
CA PRO A 197 4.59 -0.36 28.18
C PRO A 197 3.68 -0.63 26.98
N ASN A 198 2.37 -0.63 27.23
CA ASN A 198 1.37 -0.69 26.17
C ASN A 198 1.43 0.62 25.35
N PRO A 199 1.62 0.59 24.02
CA PRO A 199 1.72 1.79 23.21
C PRO A 199 0.50 2.72 23.33
N GLY A 200 -0.70 2.18 23.54
CA GLY A 200 -1.92 2.97 23.72
C GLY A 200 -1.95 3.80 25.02
N SER A 201 -1.04 3.52 25.96
CA SER A 201 -0.87 4.30 27.19
C SER A 201 0.18 5.41 27.08
N LEU A 202 0.92 5.45 25.98
CA LEU A 202 1.99 6.43 25.80
C LEU A 202 1.43 7.79 25.36
N PRO A 203 1.93 8.90 25.92
CA PRO A 203 1.58 10.24 25.47
C PRO A 203 1.94 10.49 24.01
N ALA A 204 1.19 11.37 23.34
CA ALA A 204 1.58 11.88 22.04
C ALA A 204 2.96 12.58 22.11
N GLY A 205 3.77 12.44 21.07
CA GLY A 205 5.17 12.90 21.02
C GLY A 205 6.19 11.90 21.58
N THR A 206 5.76 10.79 22.20
CA THR A 206 6.69 9.75 22.69
C THR A 206 7.37 9.06 21.52
N LEU A 207 8.71 9.05 21.51
CA LEU A 207 9.48 8.24 20.57
C LEU A 207 9.48 6.79 21.04
N VAL A 208 9.12 5.87 20.15
CA VAL A 208 9.10 4.44 20.41
C VAL A 208 9.94 3.69 19.42
N LYS A 209 10.48 2.56 19.87
CA LYS A 209 11.28 1.65 19.07
C LYS A 209 11.00 0.22 19.51
N SER A 210 11.02 -0.71 18.56
CA SER A 210 11.05 -2.14 18.88
C SER A 210 12.48 -2.51 19.33
N PRO A 211 12.68 -3.26 20.43
CA PRO A 211 13.99 -3.73 20.90
C PRO A 211 14.92 -4.27 19.80
N ASN A 212 14.31 -4.82 18.77
CA ASN A 212 14.97 -5.67 17.77
C ASN A 212 15.08 -5.06 16.37
N GLY A 213 14.53 -3.86 16.14
CA GLY A 213 14.45 -3.20 14.84
C GLY A 213 15.11 -1.83 14.87
N PRO A 214 15.65 -1.32 13.75
CA PRO A 214 16.29 0.00 13.71
C PRO A 214 15.29 1.16 13.71
N ASP A 215 14.03 0.90 13.36
CA ASP A 215 13.02 1.93 13.11
C ASP A 215 12.57 2.63 14.39
N VAL A 216 12.37 3.94 14.28
CA VAL A 216 11.81 4.80 15.33
C VAL A 216 10.48 5.35 14.83
N LYS A 217 9.48 5.35 15.70
CA LYS A 217 8.17 5.98 15.47
C LYS A 217 7.91 7.02 16.53
N VAL A 218 7.18 8.07 16.20
CA VAL A 218 6.60 9.00 17.18
C VAL A 218 5.13 8.66 17.39
N MET A 219 4.70 8.57 18.64
CA MET A 219 3.31 8.31 18.99
C MET A 219 2.46 9.55 18.73
N ILE A 220 1.41 9.44 17.93
CA ILE A 220 0.46 10.53 17.64
C ILE A 220 -0.96 9.95 17.66
N SER A 221 -1.75 10.34 18.66
CA SER A 221 -3.15 9.87 18.82
C SER A 221 -3.31 8.34 18.69
N GLY A 222 -2.43 7.58 19.36
CA GLY A 222 -2.43 6.12 19.34
C GLY A 222 -1.79 5.48 18.10
N SER A 223 -1.35 6.28 17.13
CA SER A 223 -0.64 5.84 15.91
C SER A 223 0.87 5.98 16.08
N GLY A 224 1.65 5.16 15.39
CA GLY A 224 3.11 5.21 15.39
C GLY A 224 3.63 5.72 14.06
N ILE A 225 3.89 7.02 13.98
CA ILE A 225 4.28 7.69 12.74
C ILE A 225 5.80 7.52 12.53
N PRO A 226 6.27 6.99 11.39
CA PRO A 226 7.69 6.77 11.15
C PRO A 226 8.49 8.07 11.23
N VAL A 227 9.61 8.06 11.94
CA VAL A 227 10.57 9.17 12.03
C VAL A 227 11.76 8.83 11.13
N ALA A 228 11.98 9.62 10.07
CA ALA A 228 13.15 9.45 9.22
C ALA A 228 14.40 10.04 9.88
N ALA A 229 15.59 9.56 9.50
CA ALA A 229 16.85 10.14 9.98
C ALA A 229 16.98 11.64 9.66
N SER A 230 16.38 12.08 8.54
CA SER A 230 16.30 13.49 8.12
C SER A 230 15.48 14.36 9.07
N ASP A 231 14.56 13.77 9.84
CA ASP A 231 13.61 14.49 10.70
C ASP A 231 14.23 14.80 12.07
N VAL A 232 15.21 13.99 12.53
CA VAL A 232 15.69 14.03 13.93
C VAL A 232 16.15 15.43 14.36
N THR A 233 17.04 16.06 13.59
CA THR A 233 17.59 17.38 13.93
C THR A 233 16.58 18.51 13.68
N PRO A 234 15.91 18.60 12.50
CA PRO A 234 14.91 19.64 12.25
C PRO A 234 13.75 19.63 13.26
N ASP A 235 13.25 18.44 13.60
CA ASP A 235 12.06 18.25 14.42
C ASP A 235 12.39 18.20 15.93
N LYS A 236 13.69 18.27 16.25
CA LYS A 236 14.25 18.25 17.61
C LYS A 236 13.89 16.98 18.38
N TYR A 237 13.87 15.83 17.69
CA TYR A 237 13.66 14.54 18.33
C TYR A 237 14.89 14.14 19.15
N ASP A 238 14.66 13.90 20.44
CA ASP A 238 15.68 13.46 21.39
C ASP A 238 15.74 11.93 21.44
N LEU A 239 16.63 11.34 20.62
CA LEU A 239 16.77 9.88 20.52
C LEU A 239 17.23 9.21 21.83
N SER A 240 17.70 9.98 22.83
CA SER A 240 18.04 9.45 24.16
C SER A 240 16.79 9.10 25.00
N LYS A 241 15.61 9.60 24.61
CA LYS A 241 14.33 9.40 25.31
C LYS A 241 13.42 8.35 24.66
N ILE A 242 13.97 7.51 23.78
CA ILE A 242 13.22 6.44 23.13
C ILE A 242 12.71 5.44 24.18
N VAL A 243 11.41 5.17 24.13
CA VAL A 243 10.75 4.12 24.90
C VAL A 243 10.74 2.84 24.07
N LEU A 244 11.26 1.75 24.65
CA LEU A 244 11.11 0.43 24.03
C LEU A 244 9.69 -0.09 24.24
N ILE A 245 9.05 -0.55 23.17
CA ILE A 245 7.76 -1.23 23.23
C ILE A 245 7.88 -2.62 22.61
N ASP A 246 6.95 -3.52 22.94
CA ASP A 246 6.93 -4.87 22.37
C ASP A 246 6.98 -4.85 20.83
N ASP A 247 7.72 -5.77 20.24
CA ASP A 247 7.93 -5.86 18.78
C ASP A 247 6.61 -6.01 18.01
N SER A 248 5.71 -6.88 18.49
CA SER A 248 4.42 -7.12 17.84
C SER A 248 3.54 -5.89 17.95
N ALA A 249 3.55 -5.23 19.10
CA ALA A 249 2.84 -3.98 19.33
C ALA A 249 3.38 -2.86 18.44
N PHE A 250 4.71 -2.72 18.30
CA PHE A 250 5.35 -1.73 17.42
C PHE A 250 4.94 -1.90 15.95
N ARG A 251 4.90 -3.14 15.46
CA ARG A 251 4.50 -3.46 14.08
C ARG A 251 3.01 -3.23 13.83
N ALA A 252 2.18 -3.43 14.85
CA ALA A 252 0.73 -3.23 14.77
C ALA A 252 0.30 -1.76 14.81
N LEU A 253 1.20 -0.82 15.15
CA LEU A 253 0.88 0.61 15.20
C LEU A 253 0.50 1.16 13.82
N PRO A 254 -0.66 1.83 13.68
CA PRO A 254 -1.03 2.55 12.47
C PRO A 254 0.03 3.57 12.07
N SER A 255 0.32 3.67 10.76
CA SER A 255 1.34 4.57 10.21
C SER A 255 0.84 5.98 9.89
N ALA A 256 -0.43 6.26 10.15
CA ALA A 256 -1.02 7.60 10.08
C ALA A 256 -1.96 7.82 11.26
N PRO A 257 -2.13 9.08 11.70
CA PRO A 257 -3.15 9.43 12.67
C PRO A 257 -4.55 9.07 12.16
N ALA A 258 -5.48 8.86 13.09
CA ALA A 258 -6.89 8.63 12.75
C ALA A 258 -7.45 9.79 11.90
N ALA A 259 -8.37 9.47 11.01
CA ALA A 259 -9.01 10.46 10.15
C ALA A 259 -9.70 11.56 10.99
N GLY A 260 -9.58 12.82 10.54
CA GLY A 260 -10.04 14.00 11.27
C GLY A 260 -9.01 14.62 12.23
N THR A 261 -7.87 13.95 12.47
CA THR A 261 -6.77 14.50 13.28
C THR A 261 -6.18 15.74 12.60
N VAL A 262 -5.98 16.82 13.35
CA VAL A 262 -5.29 18.02 12.89
C VAL A 262 -3.81 17.92 13.21
N VAL A 263 -2.98 18.15 12.20
CA VAL A 263 -1.52 18.03 12.30
C VAL A 263 -0.79 19.23 11.71
N HIS A 264 0.45 19.43 12.16
CA HIS A 264 1.41 20.38 11.61
C HIS A 264 2.80 19.76 11.52
N ASP A 265 3.70 20.43 10.79
CA ASP A 265 5.10 20.03 10.71
C ASP A 265 5.78 20.23 12.08
N GLN A 266 6.34 19.17 12.65
CA GLN A 266 7.03 19.21 13.94
C GLN A 266 8.25 20.16 13.91
N ALA A 267 8.91 20.36 12.76
CA ALA A 267 9.95 21.37 12.58
C ALA A 267 9.42 22.81 12.80
N GLY A 268 8.10 22.98 12.76
CA GLY A 268 7.39 24.25 12.79
C GLY A 268 6.84 24.64 11.41
N GLY A 269 5.96 25.64 11.40
CA GLY A 269 5.28 26.09 10.18
C GLY A 269 3.91 26.66 10.50
N ALA A 270 3.41 27.51 9.60
CA ALA A 270 2.09 28.13 9.74
C ALA A 270 0.95 27.23 9.23
N ASP A 271 1.23 26.35 8.27
CA ASP A 271 0.21 25.48 7.68
C ASP A 271 -0.29 24.43 8.68
N ARG A 272 -1.57 24.10 8.55
CA ARG A 272 -2.26 23.03 9.28
C ARG A 272 -2.93 22.10 8.30
N TYR A 273 -3.01 20.84 8.67
CA TYR A 273 -3.58 19.80 7.82
C TYR A 273 -4.57 18.96 8.61
N VAL A 274 -5.61 18.47 7.95
CA VAL A 274 -6.45 17.40 8.49
C VAL A 274 -6.09 16.09 7.80
N VAL A 275 -5.94 15.02 8.58
CA VAL A 275 -5.61 13.69 8.05
C VAL A 275 -6.88 12.98 7.60
N ILE A 276 -6.89 12.39 6.41
CA ILE A 276 -7.93 11.51 5.88
C ILE A 276 -7.24 10.30 5.24
N ASP A 277 -7.37 9.11 5.84
CA ASP A 277 -6.83 7.84 5.33
C ASP A 277 -5.40 7.93 4.74
N ASN A 278 -4.43 8.36 5.57
CA ASN A 278 -3.02 8.64 5.23
C ASN A 278 -2.74 9.90 4.39
N ALA A 279 -3.74 10.58 3.82
CA ALA A 279 -3.56 11.85 3.13
C ALA A 279 -3.65 13.03 4.12
N ALA A 280 -2.82 14.06 3.94
CA ALA A 280 -2.87 15.28 4.74
C ALA A 280 -3.41 16.44 3.88
N LEU A 281 -4.62 16.90 4.21
CA LEU A 281 -5.30 17.94 3.44
C LEU A 281 -5.09 19.30 4.10
N ARG A 282 -4.47 20.23 3.38
CA ARG A 282 -4.18 21.58 3.90
C ARG A 282 -5.48 22.29 4.27
N ILE A 283 -5.51 22.86 5.47
CA ILE A 283 -6.63 23.64 5.99
C ILE A 283 -6.40 25.11 5.60
N GLY A 284 -7.30 25.66 4.79
CA GLY A 284 -7.30 27.07 4.43
C GLY A 284 -7.64 27.97 5.62
N GLY A 285 -7.22 29.24 5.58
CA GLY A 285 -7.54 30.20 6.64
C GLY A 285 -9.05 30.40 6.82
N GLU A 286 -9.80 30.34 5.71
CA GLU A 286 -11.27 30.41 5.71
C GLU A 286 -11.94 29.19 6.34
N ASP A 287 -11.26 28.03 6.36
CA ASP A 287 -11.78 26.78 6.91
C ASP A 287 -11.48 26.62 8.42
N TRP A 288 -10.45 27.30 8.94
CA TRP A 288 -9.89 27.04 10.26
C TRP A 288 -10.92 27.12 11.41
N ILE A 289 -11.70 28.20 11.45
CA ILE A 289 -12.75 28.40 12.47
C ILE A 289 -14.08 27.78 12.03
N PRO A 290 -14.61 28.04 10.81
CA PRO A 290 -15.89 27.48 10.40
C PRO A 290 -15.93 25.95 10.39
N GLY A 291 -14.82 25.28 10.03
CA GLY A 291 -14.71 23.82 10.08
C GLY A 291 -14.45 23.26 11.49
N GLY A 292 -14.32 24.12 12.50
CA GLY A 292 -14.04 23.75 13.89
C GLY A 292 -12.65 23.18 14.13
N TYR A 293 -11.73 23.28 13.16
CA TYR A 293 -10.37 22.75 13.27
C TYR A 293 -9.58 23.42 14.40
N ASN A 294 -9.86 24.69 14.67
CA ASN A 294 -9.28 25.47 15.77
C ASN A 294 -9.57 24.92 17.17
N THR A 295 -10.56 24.04 17.33
CA THR A 295 -10.90 23.41 18.61
C THR A 295 -10.30 22.02 18.78
N ARG A 296 -9.71 21.47 17.72
CA ARG A 296 -9.11 20.13 17.73
C ARG A 296 -7.68 20.22 18.26
N ALA A 297 -7.19 19.12 18.82
CA ALA A 297 -5.79 19.04 19.22
C ALA A 297 -4.89 19.15 17.98
N ASP A 298 -3.94 20.09 18.03
CA ASP A 298 -2.96 20.36 16.98
C ASP A 298 -1.67 19.57 17.26
N MET A 299 -1.43 18.52 16.50
CA MET A 299 -0.36 17.55 16.77
C MET A 299 0.81 17.72 15.78
N GLY A 300 2.03 17.83 16.29
CA GLY A 300 3.22 17.85 15.43
C GLY A 300 3.56 16.44 14.90
N VAL A 301 3.80 16.32 13.60
CA VAL A 301 4.19 15.08 12.93
C VAL A 301 5.54 15.24 12.22
N PRO A 302 6.28 14.15 11.95
CA PRO A 302 7.59 14.23 11.29
C PRO A 302 7.52 14.92 9.93
N THR A 303 8.48 15.81 9.62
CA THR A 303 8.50 16.59 8.37
C THR A 303 8.38 15.68 7.13
N ALA A 304 9.23 14.64 7.02
CA ALA A 304 9.22 13.75 5.85
C ALA A 304 7.88 13.02 5.68
N TRP A 305 7.24 12.62 6.78
CA TRP A 305 5.93 11.99 6.72
C TRP A 305 4.87 12.97 6.22
N LEU A 306 4.87 14.22 6.72
CA LEU A 306 3.87 15.21 6.32
C LEU A 306 4.01 15.59 4.84
N GLN A 307 5.24 15.78 4.37
CA GLN A 307 5.52 16.04 2.95
C GLN A 307 4.99 14.91 2.05
N ALA A 308 5.22 13.65 2.43
CA ALA A 308 4.68 12.51 1.70
C ALA A 308 3.14 12.45 1.77
N ALA A 309 2.56 12.67 2.95
CA ALA A 309 1.12 12.62 3.17
C ALA A 309 0.37 13.73 2.41
N ALA A 310 0.96 14.91 2.28
CA ALA A 310 0.37 16.04 1.54
C ALA A 310 0.31 15.81 0.02
N GLN A 311 1.11 14.87 -0.51
CA GLN A 311 1.10 14.48 -1.93
C GLN A 311 0.15 13.31 -2.22
N ARG A 312 -0.40 12.66 -1.19
CA ARG A 312 -1.33 11.53 -1.37
C ARG A 312 -2.72 12.04 -1.74
N THR A 313 -3.43 11.25 -2.54
CA THR A 313 -4.85 11.46 -2.79
C THR A 313 -5.68 10.78 -1.71
N VAL A 314 -6.83 11.35 -1.40
CA VAL A 314 -7.87 10.65 -0.63
C VAL A 314 -8.25 9.37 -1.40
N PRO A 315 -8.41 8.22 -0.72
CA PRO A 315 -8.74 6.97 -1.38
C PRO A 315 -9.99 7.08 -2.26
N THR A 316 -9.97 6.38 -3.40
CA THR A 316 -11.14 6.26 -4.26
C THR A 316 -12.27 5.55 -3.52
N GLY A 317 -13.49 6.06 -3.68
CA GLY A 317 -14.68 5.59 -2.97
C GLY A 317 -14.97 6.35 -1.67
N THR A 318 -14.03 7.11 -1.10
CA THR A 318 -14.32 7.92 0.09
C THR A 318 -15.36 9.00 -0.22
N VAL A 319 -16.43 9.06 0.58
CA VAL A 319 -17.44 10.12 0.50
C VAL A 319 -17.00 11.30 1.36
N VAL A 320 -17.00 12.49 0.76
CA VAL A 320 -16.56 13.73 1.41
C VAL A 320 -17.61 14.83 1.36
N MET A 321 -17.54 15.75 2.32
CA MET A 321 -18.30 17.00 2.35
C MET A 321 -17.43 18.15 2.86
N ASP A 322 -17.81 19.39 2.53
CA ASP A 322 -17.19 20.57 3.12
C ASP A 322 -17.48 20.64 4.62
N GLN A 323 -16.43 20.51 5.43
CA GLN A 323 -16.51 20.53 6.89
C GLN A 323 -17.00 21.87 7.45
N SER A 324 -16.79 22.98 6.73
CA SER A 324 -17.27 24.30 7.12
C SER A 324 -18.78 24.46 6.93
N GLY A 325 -19.38 23.64 6.08
CA GLY A 325 -20.78 23.73 5.67
C GLY A 325 -21.08 24.86 4.68
N THR A 326 -20.05 25.49 4.08
CA THR A 326 -20.24 26.52 3.05
C THR A 326 -20.81 25.91 1.77
N ASP A 327 -20.33 24.72 1.41
CA ASP A 327 -20.91 23.87 0.37
C ASP A 327 -21.74 22.73 1.00
N PRO A 328 -23.07 22.69 0.83
CA PRO A 328 -23.91 21.62 1.35
C PRO A 328 -23.84 20.32 0.52
N ALA A 329 -23.17 20.35 -0.63
CA ALA A 329 -23.06 19.20 -1.51
C ALA A 329 -22.17 18.10 -0.92
N ARG A 330 -22.33 16.90 -1.47
CA ARG A 330 -21.55 15.71 -1.12
C ARG A 330 -20.89 15.17 -2.36
N TYR A 331 -19.72 14.57 -2.16
CA TYR A 331 -18.90 14.11 -3.26
C TYR A 331 -18.33 12.73 -2.97
N VAL A 332 -18.12 11.93 -4.00
CA VAL A 332 -17.30 10.70 -3.92
C VAL A 332 -15.95 10.96 -4.58
N MET A 333 -14.88 10.50 -3.94
CA MET A 333 -13.53 10.62 -4.47
C MET A 333 -13.24 9.55 -5.52
N VAL A 334 -12.69 9.96 -6.67
CA VAL A 334 -12.23 9.06 -7.73
C VAL A 334 -10.88 9.55 -8.24
N ASP A 335 -9.82 8.83 -7.89
CA ASP A 335 -8.43 9.08 -8.30
C ASP A 335 -8.01 10.55 -8.10
N GLY A 336 -8.45 11.15 -7.00
CA GLY A 336 -8.15 12.53 -6.61
C GLY A 336 -9.13 13.60 -7.10
N ALA A 337 -10.10 13.26 -7.96
CA ALA A 337 -11.22 14.12 -8.32
C ALA A 337 -12.42 13.89 -7.38
N ALA A 338 -13.16 14.95 -7.06
CA ALA A 338 -14.37 14.87 -6.24
C ALA A 338 -15.61 14.98 -7.13
N LEU A 339 -16.43 13.93 -7.19
CA LEU A 339 -17.59 13.84 -8.08
C LEU A 339 -18.87 14.09 -7.30
N HIS A 340 -19.68 15.05 -7.76
CA HIS A 340 -20.92 15.45 -7.08
C HIS A 340 -21.93 14.31 -7.02
N ILE A 341 -22.48 14.06 -5.83
CA ILE A 341 -23.56 13.11 -5.58
C ILE A 341 -24.86 13.90 -5.46
N SER A 342 -25.83 13.67 -6.35
CA SER A 342 -27.12 14.33 -6.26
C SER A 342 -27.91 13.90 -5.01
N GLY A 343 -28.88 14.72 -4.60
CA GLY A 343 -29.76 14.36 -3.49
C GLY A 343 -30.58 13.09 -3.73
N ALA A 344 -30.88 12.77 -5.00
CA ALA A 344 -31.60 11.55 -5.38
C ALA A 344 -30.72 10.31 -5.23
N GLU A 345 -29.46 10.40 -5.67
CA GLU A 345 -28.48 9.30 -5.62
C GLU A 345 -28.00 9.00 -4.20
N TRP A 346 -28.00 10.00 -3.30
CA TRP A 346 -27.48 9.84 -1.93
C TRP A 346 -28.01 8.60 -1.20
N THR A 347 -29.30 8.33 -1.32
CA THR A 347 -29.94 7.16 -0.69
C THR A 347 -30.18 6.03 -1.69
N ALA A 348 -30.49 6.36 -2.95
CA ALA A 348 -30.77 5.34 -3.97
C ALA A 348 -29.55 4.46 -4.28
N ASP A 349 -28.35 5.05 -4.22
CA ASP A 349 -27.09 4.40 -4.60
C ASP A 349 -26.23 4.06 -3.37
N GLU A 350 -26.85 4.06 -2.18
CA GLU A 350 -26.26 3.67 -0.90
C GLU A 350 -25.03 4.48 -0.44
N TYR A 351 -24.75 5.65 -1.03
CA TYR A 351 -23.71 6.57 -0.54
C TYR A 351 -23.91 6.95 0.93
N ASN A 352 -25.16 7.02 1.38
CA ASN A 352 -25.53 7.29 2.78
C ASN A 352 -25.12 6.21 3.79
N THR A 353 -24.74 5.02 3.32
CA THR A 353 -24.23 3.94 4.17
C THR A 353 -22.73 4.05 4.41
N GLN A 354 -22.04 4.87 3.60
CA GLN A 354 -20.61 5.08 3.70
C GLN A 354 -20.26 6.12 4.78
N MET A 355 -19.04 6.06 5.28
CA MET A 355 -18.54 7.06 6.21
C MET A 355 -18.38 8.40 5.48
N LEU A 356 -19.13 9.41 5.93
CA LEU A 356 -19.07 10.76 5.39
C LEU A 356 -17.95 11.55 6.07
N MET A 357 -16.93 11.93 5.30
CA MET A 357 -15.74 12.60 5.81
C MET A 357 -15.79 14.12 5.56
N GLY A 358 -15.66 14.91 6.63
CA GLY A 358 -15.50 16.35 6.51
C GLY A 358 -14.08 16.72 6.05
N VAL A 359 -13.97 17.51 4.99
CA VAL A 359 -12.71 18.01 4.42
C VAL A 359 -12.68 19.55 4.39
N PRO A 360 -11.51 20.21 4.25
CA PRO A 360 -11.44 21.66 4.09
C PRO A 360 -12.12 22.11 2.79
N GLY A 361 -12.92 23.17 2.82
CA GLY A 361 -13.67 23.67 1.68
C GLY A 361 -12.77 24.20 0.57
N GLU A 362 -11.65 24.85 0.88
CA GLU A 362 -10.66 25.29 -0.12
C GLU A 362 -10.07 24.09 -0.88
N TRP A 363 -9.71 23.03 -0.15
CA TRP A 363 -9.21 21.80 -0.75
C TRP A 363 -10.27 21.13 -1.62
N LEU A 364 -11.52 21.05 -1.15
CA LEU A 364 -12.62 20.42 -1.87
C LEU A 364 -12.90 21.11 -3.21
N LYS A 365 -12.91 22.45 -3.24
CA LYS A 365 -13.03 23.23 -4.49
C LYS A 365 -11.96 22.82 -5.51
N GLY A 366 -10.72 22.64 -5.06
CA GLY A 366 -9.63 22.16 -5.91
C GLY A 366 -9.84 20.72 -6.39
N ALA A 367 -10.37 19.84 -5.55
CA ALA A 367 -10.67 18.45 -5.92
C ALA A 367 -11.84 18.34 -6.92
N VAL A 368 -12.87 19.17 -6.78
CA VAL A 368 -14.03 19.25 -7.70
C VAL A 368 -13.62 19.77 -9.08
N ALA A 369 -12.63 20.65 -9.14
CA ALA A 369 -12.11 21.19 -10.41
C ALA A 369 -11.24 20.18 -11.19
N LYS A 370 -10.80 19.09 -10.57
CA LYS A 370 -10.00 18.06 -11.24
C LYS A 370 -10.86 17.16 -12.13
N THR A 371 -10.26 16.70 -13.21
CA THR A 371 -10.84 15.64 -14.05
C THR A 371 -10.39 14.28 -13.55
N VAL A 372 -11.26 13.28 -13.71
CA VAL A 372 -10.86 11.88 -13.51
C VAL A 372 -9.77 11.54 -14.53
N PRO A 373 -8.65 10.91 -14.12
CA PRO A 373 -7.53 10.59 -15.01
C PRO A 373 -7.93 9.75 -16.22
N THR A 374 -7.25 9.95 -17.36
CA THR A 374 -7.39 9.08 -18.53
C THR A 374 -7.00 7.64 -18.17
N GLY A 375 -7.77 6.68 -18.63
CA GLY A 375 -7.55 5.25 -18.39
C GLY A 375 -8.30 4.68 -17.19
N THR A 376 -8.85 5.52 -16.30
CA THR A 376 -9.73 5.08 -15.21
C THR A 376 -11.00 4.44 -15.79
N VAL A 377 -11.35 3.24 -15.28
CA VAL A 377 -12.53 2.49 -15.71
C VAL A 377 -13.66 2.73 -14.70
N ILE A 378 -14.81 3.14 -15.21
CA ILE A 378 -15.95 3.56 -14.41
C ILE A 378 -17.26 2.91 -14.87
N MET A 379 -18.22 2.85 -13.96
CA MET A 379 -19.60 2.45 -14.22
C MET A 379 -20.56 3.25 -13.33
N ASP A 380 -21.85 3.20 -13.65
CA ASP A 380 -22.88 3.76 -12.80
C ASP A 380 -22.94 3.02 -11.44
N GLN A 381 -22.84 3.76 -10.34
CA GLN A 381 -22.87 3.20 -8.98
C GLN A 381 -24.21 2.51 -8.69
N SER A 382 -25.32 3.03 -9.24
CA SER A 382 -26.65 2.47 -8.99
C SER A 382 -26.81 1.05 -9.58
N GLY A 383 -25.98 0.70 -10.56
CA GLY A 383 -26.09 -0.54 -11.33
C GLY A 383 -27.27 -0.59 -12.29
N ASN A 384 -28.05 0.50 -12.43
CA ASN A 384 -29.15 0.58 -13.40
C ASN A 384 -28.63 0.63 -14.83
N ASP A 385 -27.48 1.28 -15.05
CA ASP A 385 -26.75 1.19 -16.31
C ASP A 385 -25.64 0.12 -16.20
N PRO A 386 -25.76 -1.04 -16.88
CA PRO A 386 -24.71 -2.06 -16.89
C PRO A 386 -23.51 -1.68 -17.77
N ALA A 387 -23.59 -0.57 -18.50
CA ALA A 387 -22.51 -0.10 -19.36
C ALA A 387 -21.27 0.26 -18.56
N ARG A 388 -20.11 0.07 -19.20
CA ARG A 388 -18.80 0.38 -18.63
C ARG A 388 -18.11 1.37 -19.53
N TYR A 389 -17.34 2.25 -18.91
CA TYR A 389 -16.68 3.33 -19.62
C TYR A 389 -15.22 3.40 -19.20
N VAL A 390 -14.38 3.90 -20.10
CA VAL A 390 -13.03 4.35 -19.77
C VAL A 390 -12.96 5.85 -19.95
N MET A 391 -12.30 6.52 -19.01
CA MET A 391 -12.04 7.95 -19.12
C MET A 391 -11.00 8.21 -20.20
N LEU A 392 -11.30 9.14 -21.09
CA LEU A 392 -10.43 9.56 -22.19
C LEU A 392 -10.45 11.09 -22.30
N ASN A 393 -9.45 11.71 -21.70
CA ASN A 393 -9.23 13.16 -21.67
C ASN A 393 -10.51 13.98 -21.45
N GLY A 394 -11.17 13.72 -20.32
CA GLY A 394 -12.36 14.47 -19.86
C GLY A 394 -13.72 13.93 -20.34
N ALA A 395 -13.75 12.91 -21.20
CA ALA A 395 -14.97 12.22 -21.60
C ALA A 395 -14.97 10.75 -21.16
N ALA A 396 -16.14 10.19 -20.89
CA ALA A 396 -16.33 8.78 -20.60
C ALA A 396 -16.74 8.06 -21.88
N VAL A 397 -15.90 7.16 -22.39
CA VAL A 397 -16.15 6.45 -23.66
C VAL A 397 -16.54 5.01 -23.39
N HIS A 398 -17.60 4.55 -24.07
CA HIS A 398 -18.19 3.24 -23.84
C HIS A 398 -17.24 2.10 -24.22
N ILE A 399 -17.15 1.09 -23.36
CA ILE A 399 -16.43 -0.17 -23.58
C ILE A 399 -17.48 -1.22 -23.96
N SER A 400 -17.36 -1.84 -25.14
CA SER A 400 -18.28 -2.91 -25.51
C SER A 400 -18.08 -4.16 -24.64
N ALA A 401 -19.13 -5.00 -24.55
CA ALA A 401 -19.03 -6.26 -23.83
C ALA A 401 -17.94 -7.19 -24.41
N SER A 402 -17.68 -7.12 -25.72
CA SER A 402 -16.64 -7.91 -26.38
C SER A 402 -15.23 -7.44 -25.99
N GLU A 403 -15.05 -6.13 -25.82
CA GLU A 403 -13.76 -5.52 -25.49
C GLU A 403 -13.41 -5.62 -24.01
N TRP A 404 -14.41 -5.74 -23.12
CA TRP A 404 -14.21 -5.78 -21.67
C TRP A 404 -13.10 -6.74 -21.25
N THR A 405 -13.20 -7.99 -21.67
CA THR A 405 -12.20 -9.03 -21.38
C THR A 405 -11.13 -9.09 -22.46
N ALA A 406 -11.48 -8.91 -23.74
CA ALA A 406 -10.51 -9.05 -24.83
C ALA A 406 -9.36 -8.02 -24.73
N ASN A 407 -9.64 -6.83 -24.20
CA ASN A 407 -8.66 -5.73 -24.11
C ASN A 407 -8.14 -5.52 -22.68
N GLY A 408 -8.43 -6.44 -21.75
CA GLY A 408 -7.96 -6.38 -20.36
C GLY A 408 -8.49 -5.19 -19.56
N TYR A 409 -9.69 -4.70 -19.87
CA TYR A 409 -10.35 -3.71 -19.01
C TYR A 409 -10.85 -4.36 -17.71
N ASP A 410 -11.15 -5.66 -17.75
CA ASP A 410 -11.60 -6.47 -16.63
C ASP A 410 -10.54 -6.74 -15.54
N THR A 411 -9.26 -6.58 -15.88
CA THR A 411 -8.16 -6.63 -14.90
C THR A 411 -7.90 -5.28 -14.23
N ARG A 412 -8.62 -4.22 -14.64
CA ARG A 412 -8.49 -2.89 -14.05
C ARG A 412 -9.51 -2.72 -12.93
N SER A 413 -9.21 -1.86 -11.97
CA SER A 413 -10.15 -1.50 -10.93
C SER A 413 -11.36 -0.79 -11.55
N LEU A 414 -12.55 -1.35 -11.36
CA LEU A 414 -13.82 -0.81 -11.84
C LEU A 414 -14.46 0.04 -10.73
N MET A 415 -14.69 1.31 -11.00
CA MET A 415 -15.20 2.27 -10.02
C MET A 415 -16.66 2.65 -10.30
N GLY A 416 -17.51 2.55 -9.30
CA GLY A 416 -18.85 3.13 -9.37
C GLY A 416 -18.79 4.64 -9.18
N VAL A 417 -19.55 5.38 -9.99
CA VAL A 417 -19.64 6.85 -9.94
C VAL A 417 -21.11 7.30 -9.93
N PRO A 418 -21.41 8.55 -9.52
CA PRO A 418 -22.77 9.07 -9.60
C PRO A 418 -23.27 9.06 -11.05
N GLY A 419 -24.47 8.54 -11.28
CA GLY A 419 -25.11 8.42 -12.58
C GLY A 419 -25.35 9.77 -13.27
N GLU A 420 -25.74 10.81 -12.54
CA GLU A 420 -25.91 12.17 -13.11
C GLU A 420 -24.55 12.71 -13.63
N TRP A 421 -23.49 12.51 -12.86
CA TRP A 421 -22.14 12.88 -13.27
C TRP A 421 -21.70 12.07 -14.49
N LEU A 422 -21.94 10.75 -14.50
CA LEU A 422 -21.60 9.86 -15.61
C LEU A 422 -22.34 10.25 -16.89
N GLY A 423 -23.65 10.53 -16.79
CA GLY A 423 -24.46 11.00 -17.91
C GLY A 423 -23.92 12.30 -18.51
N SER A 424 -23.53 13.25 -17.66
CA SER A 424 -22.90 14.49 -18.13
C SER A 424 -21.54 14.27 -18.80
N THR A 425 -20.77 13.29 -18.33
CA THR A 425 -19.40 13.00 -18.78
C THR A 425 -19.37 12.14 -20.04
N THR A 426 -20.36 11.28 -20.25
CA THR A 426 -20.56 10.51 -21.48
C THR A 426 -21.11 11.37 -22.62
N ALA A 427 -21.86 12.43 -22.30
CA ALA A 427 -22.31 13.42 -23.30
C ALA A 427 -21.18 14.34 -23.81
N ARG A 428 -20.04 14.41 -23.11
CA ARG A 428 -18.88 15.22 -23.51
C ARG A 428 -18.15 14.58 -24.68
N GLN A 429 -17.54 15.43 -25.49
CA GLN A 429 -16.58 14.99 -26.50
C GLN A 429 -15.21 14.82 -25.87
N VAL A 430 -14.47 13.82 -26.33
CA VAL A 430 -13.03 13.72 -26.03
C VAL A 430 -12.36 15.00 -26.49
N ALA A 431 -11.52 15.57 -25.62
CA ALA A 431 -10.93 16.88 -25.88
C ALA A 431 -10.18 16.93 -27.21
N ASN A 432 -10.31 18.07 -27.87
CA ASN A 432 -9.67 18.40 -29.13
C ASN A 432 -8.15 18.25 -29.04
N GLY A 433 -7.55 17.63 -30.07
CA GLY A 433 -6.13 17.33 -30.13
C GLY A 433 -5.68 16.10 -29.33
N THR A 434 -6.58 15.37 -28.66
CA THR A 434 -6.21 14.08 -28.02
C THR A 434 -5.77 13.09 -29.07
N ILE A 435 -4.65 12.39 -28.83
CA ILE A 435 -4.11 11.39 -29.74
C ILE A 435 -4.54 10.01 -29.24
N VAL A 436 -5.21 9.25 -30.10
CA VAL A 436 -5.82 7.98 -29.74
C VAL A 436 -5.43 6.88 -30.72
N LYS A 437 -5.40 5.64 -30.22
CA LYS A 437 -5.32 4.40 -31.01
C LYS A 437 -6.25 3.35 -30.44
N ASP A 438 -6.49 2.29 -31.20
CA ASP A 438 -7.22 1.12 -30.71
C ASP A 438 -6.42 0.44 -29.58
N ALA A 439 -7.03 0.33 -28.41
CA ALA A 439 -6.43 -0.30 -27.23
C ALA A 439 -6.15 -1.80 -27.44
N SER A 440 -6.89 -2.47 -28.32
CA SER A 440 -6.66 -3.88 -28.68
C SER A 440 -5.45 -4.08 -29.59
N GLY A 441 -5.03 -3.03 -30.30
CA GLY A 441 -4.04 -3.11 -31.36
C GLY A 441 -4.54 -3.75 -32.66
N ALA A 442 -5.84 -4.06 -32.78
CA ALA A 442 -6.41 -4.60 -34.03
C ALA A 442 -6.38 -3.58 -35.16
N ASP A 443 -6.55 -2.30 -34.85
CA ASP A 443 -6.28 -1.18 -35.76
C ASP A 443 -4.94 -0.50 -35.40
N ALA A 444 -3.99 -0.54 -36.34
CA ALA A 444 -2.69 0.11 -36.17
C ALA A 444 -2.71 1.63 -36.42
N SER A 445 -3.85 2.17 -36.87
CA SER A 445 -4.01 3.58 -37.17
C SER A 445 -3.95 4.45 -35.91
N VAL A 446 -3.33 5.62 -36.03
CA VAL A 446 -3.31 6.65 -35.00
C VAL A 446 -4.22 7.78 -35.44
N TYR A 447 -4.98 8.34 -34.50
CA TYR A 447 -5.95 9.39 -34.77
C TYR A 447 -5.71 10.61 -33.88
N VAL A 448 -6.07 11.79 -34.37
CA VAL A 448 -6.28 12.98 -33.56
C VAL A 448 -7.77 13.28 -33.43
N MET A 449 -8.23 13.61 -32.23
CA MET A 449 -9.62 13.99 -31.97
C MET A 449 -9.87 15.44 -32.39
N ALA A 450 -10.91 15.67 -33.21
CA ALA A 450 -11.35 17.01 -33.62
C ALA A 450 -12.89 17.07 -33.67
N GLY A 451 -13.50 17.82 -32.75
CA GLY A 451 -14.96 17.98 -32.66
C GLY A 451 -15.71 16.67 -32.52
N GLY A 452 -15.12 15.72 -31.80
CA GLY A 452 -15.66 14.37 -31.62
C GLY A 452 -15.43 13.39 -32.79
N VAL A 453 -14.71 13.79 -33.85
CA VAL A 453 -14.27 12.91 -34.94
C VAL A 453 -12.86 12.42 -34.65
N ALA A 454 -12.60 11.13 -34.88
CA ALA A 454 -11.24 10.58 -34.88
C ALA A 454 -10.65 10.73 -36.28
N VAL A 455 -9.72 11.68 -36.46
CA VAL A 455 -9.10 11.98 -37.76
C VAL A 455 -7.84 11.12 -37.93
N PRO A 456 -7.79 10.21 -38.92
CA PRO A 456 -6.65 9.33 -39.10
C PRO A 456 -5.41 10.15 -39.51
N LEU A 457 -4.28 9.79 -38.92
CA LEU A 457 -2.98 10.39 -39.20
C LEU A 457 -2.12 9.39 -39.98
N THR A 458 -1.51 9.84 -41.08
CA THR A 458 -0.36 9.12 -41.63
C THR A 458 0.84 9.28 -40.70
N TYR A 459 1.88 8.46 -40.87
CA TYR A 459 3.12 8.65 -40.11
C TYR A 459 3.70 10.06 -40.32
N ALA A 460 3.64 10.59 -41.54
CA ALA A 460 4.11 11.93 -41.85
C ALA A 460 3.29 13.01 -41.15
N ASP A 461 1.96 12.87 -41.06
CA ASP A 461 1.11 13.80 -40.29
C ASP A 461 1.40 13.71 -38.79
N PHE A 462 1.54 12.49 -38.27
CA PHE A 462 1.78 12.23 -36.85
C PHE A 462 3.07 12.90 -36.36
N THR A 463 4.16 12.77 -37.12
CA THR A 463 5.43 13.45 -36.79
C THR A 463 5.45 14.93 -37.21
N GLY A 464 4.88 15.24 -38.38
CA GLY A 464 4.94 16.58 -38.97
C GLY A 464 4.10 17.61 -38.20
N LEU A 465 3.01 17.18 -37.56
CA LEU A 465 2.18 18.01 -36.69
C LEU A 465 2.64 17.97 -35.22
N GLY A 466 3.73 17.26 -34.91
CA GLY A 466 4.30 17.15 -33.57
C GLY A 466 3.51 16.29 -32.58
N TYR A 467 2.62 15.43 -33.08
CA TYR A 467 1.80 14.55 -32.26
C TYR A 467 2.56 13.35 -31.70
N ASP A 468 3.68 12.99 -32.31
CA ASP A 468 4.67 12.03 -31.81
C ASP A 468 5.25 12.39 -30.43
N LYS A 469 5.15 13.66 -30.03
CA LYS A 469 5.64 14.17 -28.73
C LYS A 469 4.56 14.22 -27.65
N ARG A 470 3.33 13.80 -27.96
CA ARG A 470 2.19 13.83 -27.04
C ARG A 470 1.85 12.43 -26.54
N PRO A 471 1.17 12.31 -25.37
CA PRO A 471 0.64 11.03 -24.92
C PRO A 471 -0.27 10.40 -25.98
N LEU A 472 -0.04 9.11 -26.26
CA LEU A 472 -0.86 8.30 -27.15
C LEU A 472 -1.79 7.43 -26.31
N GLU A 473 -3.07 7.77 -26.33
CA GLU A 473 -4.09 7.13 -25.49
C GLU A 473 -4.71 5.91 -26.16
N GLY A 474 -4.99 4.86 -25.38
CA GLY A 474 -5.72 3.68 -25.85
C GLY A 474 -7.23 3.86 -25.68
N ALA A 475 -7.99 3.79 -26.78
CA ALA A 475 -9.44 3.89 -26.78
C ALA A 475 -10.10 2.53 -27.13
N PRO A 476 -11.34 2.28 -26.69
CA PRO A 476 -12.11 1.13 -27.18
C PRO A 476 -12.27 1.22 -28.71
N GLY A 477 -11.94 0.14 -29.41
CA GLY A 477 -11.95 0.05 -30.87
C GLY A 477 -13.34 0.22 -31.48
N GLU A 478 -14.42 -0.28 -30.85
CA GLU A 478 -15.79 -0.05 -31.35
C GLU A 478 -16.19 1.43 -31.28
N TRP A 479 -15.85 2.09 -30.16
CA TRP A 479 -16.05 3.53 -30.02
C TRP A 479 -15.20 4.30 -31.04
N LEU A 480 -13.92 3.92 -31.22
CA LEU A 480 -12.99 4.58 -32.12
C LEU A 480 -13.45 4.49 -33.58
N LYS A 481 -13.91 3.32 -34.02
CA LYS A 481 -14.54 3.12 -35.34
C LYS A 481 -15.73 4.05 -35.54
N SER A 482 -16.60 4.16 -34.53
CA SER A 482 -17.76 5.04 -34.58
C SER A 482 -17.36 6.52 -34.64
N ALA A 483 -16.33 6.92 -33.90
CA ALA A 483 -15.78 8.28 -33.93
C ALA A 483 -15.11 8.61 -35.28
N ALA A 484 -14.40 7.67 -35.89
CA ALA A 484 -13.76 7.82 -37.19
C ALA A 484 -14.77 7.85 -38.35
N ALA A 485 -15.92 7.20 -38.19
CA ALA A 485 -16.99 7.15 -39.19
C ALA A 485 -17.85 8.44 -39.27
N LYS A 486 -17.71 9.36 -38.31
CA LYS A 486 -18.47 10.63 -38.32
C LYS A 486 -18.11 11.47 -39.54
N ALA A 487 -19.13 12.00 -40.21
CA ALA A 487 -18.97 12.74 -41.47
C ALA A 487 -18.26 14.10 -41.29
N ALA A 488 -18.47 14.78 -40.16
CA ALA A 488 -17.89 16.08 -39.87
C ALA A 488 -17.69 16.29 -38.36
N PRO A 489 -16.71 17.13 -37.96
CA PRO A 489 -16.60 17.63 -36.59
C PRO A 489 -17.85 18.38 -36.16
N ALA A 490 -18.08 18.45 -34.85
CA ALA A 490 -19.15 19.29 -34.30
C ALA A 490 -18.94 20.77 -34.65
N ASP A 491 -20.06 21.49 -34.77
CA ASP A 491 -20.06 22.92 -35.02
C ASP A 491 -19.27 23.69 -33.96
N GLY A 492 -18.56 24.72 -34.40
CA GLY A 492 -17.65 25.50 -33.56
C GLY A 492 -16.22 24.96 -33.51
N THR A 493 -15.97 23.72 -33.94
CA THR A 493 -14.61 23.14 -33.98
C THR A 493 -13.69 23.97 -34.88
N MET A 494 -12.52 24.35 -34.37
CA MET A 494 -11.52 25.10 -35.12
C MET A 494 -10.40 24.20 -35.60
N LEU A 495 -10.12 24.24 -36.90
CA LEU A 495 -9.17 23.38 -37.60
C LEU A 495 -8.08 24.22 -38.27
N LEU A 496 -6.85 23.73 -38.22
CA LEU A 496 -5.72 24.27 -38.98
C LEU A 496 -5.06 23.13 -39.75
N SER A 497 -4.73 23.36 -41.02
CA SER A 497 -3.99 22.39 -41.84
C SER A 497 -2.59 22.92 -42.13
N PRO A 498 -1.56 22.07 -42.21
CA PRO A 498 -0.16 22.51 -42.31
C PRO A 498 0.15 23.33 -43.58
N GLU A 499 -0.62 23.15 -44.64
CA GLU A 499 -0.45 23.88 -45.92
C GLU A 499 -1.21 25.22 -45.97
N SER A 500 -1.91 25.61 -44.89
CA SER A 500 -2.73 26.81 -44.85
C SER A 500 -2.58 27.55 -43.53
N ASN A 501 -2.37 28.87 -43.59
CA ASN A 501 -2.40 29.74 -42.42
C ASN A 501 -3.83 30.14 -42.00
N THR A 502 -4.86 29.57 -42.64
CA THR A 502 -6.26 29.87 -42.34
C THR A 502 -6.79 28.92 -41.28
N VAL A 503 -7.29 29.47 -40.17
CA VAL A 503 -8.10 28.70 -39.21
C VAL A 503 -9.53 28.59 -39.76
N TRP A 504 -10.03 27.36 -39.81
CA TRP A 504 -11.37 27.04 -40.29
C TRP A 504 -12.27 26.68 -39.11
N GLN A 505 -13.40 27.36 -38.96
CA GLN A 505 -14.45 26.95 -38.03
C GLN A 505 -15.48 26.07 -38.73
N VAL A 506 -15.84 24.95 -38.13
CA VAL A 506 -16.91 24.07 -38.64
C VAL A 506 -18.29 24.67 -38.33
N THR A 507 -19.18 24.71 -39.32
CA THR A 507 -20.56 25.21 -39.17
C THR A 507 -21.48 24.47 -40.13
N GLY A 508 -22.47 23.74 -39.61
CA GLY A 508 -23.39 22.91 -40.40
C GLY A 508 -22.68 21.89 -41.29
N GLY A 509 -21.56 21.31 -40.82
CA GLY A 509 -20.73 20.39 -41.61
C GLY A 509 -19.93 21.04 -42.75
N LYS A 510 -19.90 22.38 -42.83
CA LYS A 510 -19.08 23.18 -43.74
C LYS A 510 -17.96 23.87 -42.98
N LYS A 511 -16.98 24.45 -43.69
CA LYS A 511 -15.89 25.24 -43.09
C LYS A 511 -16.05 26.73 -43.40
N LYS A 512 -15.87 27.57 -42.38
CA LYS A 512 -15.84 29.03 -42.47
C LYS A 512 -14.44 29.53 -42.12
N ALA A 513 -13.83 30.33 -42.98
CA ALA A 513 -12.53 30.94 -42.67
C ALA A 513 -12.68 31.96 -41.54
N LEU A 514 -11.80 31.89 -40.54
CA LEU A 514 -11.66 32.89 -39.50
C LEU A 514 -10.54 33.87 -39.85
N THR A 515 -10.76 35.15 -39.56
CA THR A 515 -9.72 36.19 -39.63
C THR A 515 -9.01 36.30 -38.29
N ALA A 516 -7.82 36.93 -38.28
CA ALA A 516 -7.07 37.15 -37.05
C ALA A 516 -7.88 37.91 -35.97
N ASP A 517 -8.78 38.81 -36.38
CA ASP A 517 -9.64 39.59 -35.48
C ASP A 517 -10.67 38.74 -34.73
N ALA A 518 -10.89 37.49 -35.14
CA ALA A 518 -11.74 36.54 -34.41
C ALA A 518 -11.06 36.01 -33.12
N PHE A 519 -9.76 36.25 -32.95
CA PHE A 519 -8.96 35.77 -31.83
C PHE A 519 -8.56 36.91 -30.88
N GLY A 520 -8.34 36.57 -29.61
CA GLY A 520 -7.82 37.50 -28.60
C GLY A 520 -8.64 37.51 -27.30
N PRO A 521 -8.32 38.41 -26.36
CA PRO A 521 -9.00 38.50 -25.07
C PRO A 521 -10.53 38.67 -25.22
N GLY A 522 -11.31 37.78 -24.61
CA GLY A 522 -12.77 37.76 -24.71
C GLY A 522 -13.33 37.22 -26.03
N LYS A 523 -12.49 36.67 -26.91
CA LYS A 523 -12.87 36.06 -28.20
C LYS A 523 -12.38 34.59 -28.26
N LEU A 524 -12.24 34.04 -29.47
CA LEU A 524 -11.71 32.69 -29.67
C LEU A 524 -10.23 32.61 -29.27
N SER A 525 -9.81 31.43 -28.83
CA SER A 525 -8.42 31.15 -28.44
C SER A 525 -7.72 30.29 -29.48
N PHE A 526 -6.45 30.60 -29.76
CA PHE A 526 -5.60 29.72 -30.58
C PHE A 526 -5.32 28.37 -29.90
N ASN A 527 -5.46 28.29 -28.57
CA ASN A 527 -5.28 27.03 -27.83
C ASN A 527 -6.37 25.99 -28.16
N ASP A 528 -7.50 26.44 -28.70
CA ASP A 528 -8.64 25.58 -29.06
C ASP A 528 -8.58 25.08 -30.51
N VAL A 529 -7.56 25.50 -31.27
CA VAL A 529 -7.37 25.13 -32.68
C VAL A 529 -6.66 23.78 -32.78
N VAL A 530 -7.27 22.84 -33.50
CA VAL A 530 -6.68 21.51 -33.74
C VAL A 530 -5.98 21.48 -35.08
N SER A 531 -4.72 21.05 -35.09
CA SER A 531 -4.00 20.78 -36.32
C SER A 531 -4.43 19.44 -36.91
N VAL A 532 -4.80 19.41 -38.19
CA VAL A 532 -5.30 18.21 -38.87
C VAL A 532 -4.69 18.10 -40.26
N PRO A 533 -4.63 16.89 -40.86
CA PRO A 533 -4.12 16.73 -42.21
C PRO A 533 -4.87 17.61 -43.22
N THR A 534 -4.18 18.16 -44.23
CA THR A 534 -4.79 18.97 -45.29
C THR A 534 -5.92 18.22 -46.00
N ALA A 535 -5.75 16.91 -46.22
CA ALA A 535 -6.76 16.05 -46.80
C ALA A 535 -8.06 15.99 -45.98
N PHE A 536 -8.02 16.23 -44.67
CA PHE A 536 -9.21 16.27 -43.83
C PHE A 536 -9.98 17.58 -44.02
N THR A 537 -9.32 18.75 -43.95
CA THR A 537 -10.01 20.04 -44.15
C THR A 537 -10.53 20.21 -45.58
N ALA A 538 -9.92 19.55 -46.57
CA ALA A 538 -10.35 19.55 -47.96
C ALA A 538 -11.72 18.88 -48.19
N LYS A 539 -12.18 18.00 -47.27
CA LYS A 539 -13.48 17.31 -47.38
C LYS A 539 -14.68 18.24 -47.18
N PHE A 540 -14.49 19.37 -46.50
CA PHE A 540 -15.59 20.25 -46.13
C PHE A 540 -15.80 21.37 -47.15
N PRO A 541 -17.02 21.56 -47.67
CA PRO A 541 -17.35 22.73 -48.48
C PRO A 541 -17.14 24.03 -47.70
N THR A 542 -16.68 25.07 -48.39
CA THR A 542 -16.56 26.40 -47.78
C THR A 542 -17.94 27.06 -47.71
N VAL A 543 -18.26 27.70 -46.58
CA VAL A 543 -19.43 28.57 -46.47
C VAL A 543 -19.22 29.76 -47.40
N THR A 544 -20.03 29.86 -48.45
CA THR A 544 -20.12 31.08 -49.27
C THR A 544 -20.75 32.19 -48.45
N ALA A 545 -20.11 33.36 -48.45
CA ALA A 545 -20.55 34.55 -47.73
C ALA A 545 -21.96 35.00 -48.15
#